data_AF-A0A9X6Y7J9-F1
#
_entry.id   AF-A0A9X6Y7J9-F1
#
_cell.length_a   1.000
_cell.length_b   1.000
_cell.length_c   1.000
_cell.angle_alpha   90.00
_cell.angle_beta   90.00
_cell.angle_gamma   90.00
#
_symmetry.space_group_name_H-M   'P 1'
#
loop_
_entity.id
_entity.type
_entity.pdbx_description
1 polymer ?
#
loop_
_entity_poly.entity_id
_entity_poly.type
_entity_poly.pdbx_seq_one_letter_code
_entity_poly.pdbx_strand_id
1 'polypeptide(L)'
;MKTITQNILDTLVVGIHEDIQTLFMMIMDYEEEIDMITKEEIIIAHENLKEVILFCQSYSRGMDVLLMEEVMVGINDRVAELFGAKNTTDQSNTIYGEKLLLPEGVTVRRKLEASSFQYIFDHTTFGEIGQIVFQKENGDILYFDVYFGEHITEGSTPAQILKDIGDMLQKEILRSY
;
A
#
# COMPACT_ATOMS: atom_id res chain seq x y z
N MET A 1 15.56 -6.77 -23.42
CA MET A 1 15.36 -6.43 -21.99
C MET A 1 16.58 -6.88 -21.23
N LYS A 2 17.16 -6.02 -20.37
CA LYS A 2 18.14 -6.46 -19.38
C LYS A 2 17.37 -7.17 -18.27
N THR A 3 17.67 -8.43 -18.02
CA THR A 3 17.10 -9.21 -16.91
C THR A 3 17.95 -8.96 -15.67
N ILE A 4 17.32 -8.51 -14.59
CA ILE A 4 17.91 -8.43 -13.24
C ILE A 4 17.68 -9.78 -12.55
N THR A 5 18.63 -10.21 -11.72
CA THR A 5 18.51 -11.46 -10.96
C THR A 5 17.67 -11.24 -9.70
N GLN A 6 16.96 -12.28 -9.25
CA GLN A 6 16.19 -12.21 -8.01
C GLN A 6 17.06 -11.78 -6.82
N ASN A 7 18.28 -12.31 -6.69
CA ASN A 7 19.20 -11.90 -5.62
C ASN A 7 19.49 -10.39 -5.59
N ILE A 8 19.52 -9.73 -6.75
CA ILE A 8 19.71 -8.26 -6.80
C ILE A 8 18.44 -7.57 -6.27
N LEU A 9 17.25 -8.04 -6.65
CA LEU A 9 15.98 -7.51 -6.12
C LEU A 9 15.89 -7.71 -4.61
N ASP A 10 16.22 -8.90 -4.12
CA ASP A 10 16.19 -9.21 -2.68
C ASP A 10 17.14 -8.29 -1.91
N THR A 11 18.34 -8.05 -2.45
CA THR A 11 19.32 -7.11 -1.85
C THR A 11 18.77 -5.68 -1.83
N LEU A 12 18.12 -5.25 -2.91
CA LEU A 12 17.51 -3.93 -2.98
C LEU A 12 16.33 -3.79 -2.01
N VAL A 13 15.51 -4.83 -1.82
CA VAL A 13 14.41 -4.83 -0.85
C VAL A 13 14.94 -4.64 0.58
N VAL A 14 16.05 -5.30 0.93
CA VAL A 14 16.72 -5.08 2.23
C VAL A 14 17.18 -3.62 2.36
N GLY A 15 17.83 -3.07 1.33
CA GLY A 15 18.25 -1.66 1.35
C GLY A 15 17.08 -0.68 1.46
N ILE A 16 15.98 -0.93 0.75
CA ILE A 16 14.73 -0.16 0.87
C ILE A 16 14.23 -0.18 2.32
N HIS A 17 14.25 -1.33 2.99
CA HIS A 17 13.83 -1.40 4.40
C HIS A 17 14.72 -0.58 5.34
N GLU A 18 16.03 -0.59 5.13
CA GLU A 18 16.98 0.23 5.89
C GLU A 18 16.78 1.73 5.64
N ASP A 19 16.56 2.12 4.39
CA ASP A 19 16.30 3.51 4.00
C ASP A 19 14.95 4.01 4.55
N ILE A 20 13.93 3.15 4.59
CA ILE A 20 12.64 3.45 5.23
C ILE A 20 12.85 3.74 6.73
N GLN A 21 13.58 2.87 7.43
CA GLN A 21 13.86 3.06 8.86
C GLN A 21 14.63 4.36 9.10
N THR A 22 15.61 4.64 8.25
CA THR A 22 16.40 5.89 8.29
C THR A 22 15.49 7.11 8.11
N LEU A 23 14.62 7.10 7.11
CA LEU A 23 13.67 8.20 6.88
C LEU A 23 12.75 8.40 8.09
N PHE A 24 12.23 7.33 8.70
CA PHE A 24 11.41 7.44 9.91
C PHE A 24 12.18 8.01 11.10
N MET A 25 13.45 7.63 11.30
CA MET A 25 14.30 8.22 12.33
C MET A 25 14.50 9.73 12.09
N MET A 26 14.80 10.12 10.86
CA MET A 26 14.93 11.54 10.50
C MET A 26 13.65 12.34 10.78
N ILE A 27 12.48 11.76 10.48
CA ILE A 27 11.18 12.38 10.77
C ILE A 27 10.99 12.55 12.28
N MET A 28 11.27 11.52 13.09
CA MET A 28 11.16 11.61 14.55
C MET A 28 12.13 12.65 15.12
N ASP A 29 13.40 12.62 14.69
CA ASP A 29 14.41 13.58 15.16
C ASP A 29 14.04 15.03 14.81
N TYR A 30 13.42 15.23 13.64
CA TYR A 30 12.90 16.53 13.20
C TYR A 30 11.68 16.99 14.02
N GLU A 31 10.72 16.10 14.29
CA GLU A 31 9.53 16.41 15.08
C GLU A 31 9.84 16.66 16.57
N GLU A 32 10.78 15.90 17.13
CA GLU A 32 11.19 15.99 18.54
C GLU A 32 12.29 17.05 18.76
N GLU A 33 12.74 17.72 17.70
CA GLU A 33 13.84 18.70 17.73
C GLU A 33 15.13 18.14 18.39
N ILE A 34 15.39 16.84 18.21
CA ILE A 34 16.49 16.10 18.86
C ILE A 34 17.83 16.35 18.16
N ASP A 35 17.84 16.37 16.84
CA ASP A 35 19.03 16.60 16.02
C ASP A 35 18.78 17.71 14.99
N MET A 36 19.84 18.26 14.41
CA MET A 36 19.75 19.29 13.36
C MET A 36 19.33 18.71 11.99
N ILE A 37 18.32 17.85 11.98
CA ILE A 37 17.70 17.39 10.74
C ILE A 37 16.88 18.54 10.16
N THR A 38 17.03 18.77 8.87
CA THR A 38 16.28 19.79 8.13
C THR A 38 15.18 19.17 7.29
N LYS A 39 14.17 19.98 6.94
CA LYS A 39 13.12 19.56 5.99
C LYS A 39 13.69 19.12 4.65
N GLU A 40 14.73 19.81 4.18
CA GLU A 40 15.39 19.52 2.90
C GLU A 40 15.99 18.11 2.90
N GLU A 41 16.63 17.72 4.00
CA GLU A 41 17.22 16.38 4.15
C GLU A 41 16.16 15.28 4.12
N ILE A 42 15.01 15.49 4.78
CA ILE A 42 13.88 14.55 4.75
C ILE A 42 13.32 14.43 3.33
N ILE A 43 13.16 15.55 2.61
CA ILE A 43 12.65 15.56 1.23
C ILE A 43 13.61 14.82 0.29
N ILE A 44 14.92 15.06 0.41
CA ILE A 44 15.93 14.38 -0.41
C ILE A 44 15.93 12.87 -0.13
N ALA A 45 15.91 12.47 1.14
CA ALA A 45 15.85 11.06 1.53
C ALA A 45 14.58 10.39 0.99
N HIS A 46 13.44 11.07 1.07
CA HIS A 46 12.16 10.59 0.53
C HIS A 46 12.18 10.40 -0.99
N GLU A 47 12.66 11.39 -1.76
CA GLU A 47 12.72 11.28 -3.23
C GLU A 47 13.73 10.21 -3.68
N ASN A 48 14.87 10.07 -3.00
CA ASN A 48 15.82 8.98 -3.28
C ASN A 48 15.19 7.60 -3.05
N LEU A 49 14.53 7.41 -1.90
CA LEU A 49 13.84 6.17 -1.57
C LEU A 49 12.73 5.86 -2.59
N LYS A 50 12.01 6.88 -3.03
CA LYS A 50 10.97 6.75 -4.06
C LYS A 50 11.53 6.27 -5.39
N GLU A 51 12.67 6.79 -5.83
CA GLU A 51 13.34 6.33 -7.05
C GLU A 51 13.73 4.85 -6.97
N VAL A 52 14.29 4.41 -5.84
CA VAL A 52 14.72 3.02 -5.63
C VAL A 52 13.52 2.07 -5.61
N ILE A 53 12.43 2.43 -4.93
CA ILE A 53 11.21 1.63 -4.90
C ILE A 53 10.60 1.52 -6.31
N LEU A 54 10.49 2.63 -7.06
CA LEU A 54 9.99 2.62 -8.44
C LEU A 54 10.85 1.74 -9.35
N PHE A 55 12.16 1.78 -9.18
CA PHE A 55 13.07 0.89 -9.88
C PHE A 55 12.78 -0.58 -9.54
N CYS A 56 12.72 -0.95 -8.27
CA CYS A 56 12.40 -2.32 -7.85
C CYS A 56 11.05 -2.79 -8.40
N GLN A 57 9.99 -1.96 -8.29
CA GLN A 57 8.66 -2.26 -8.81
C GLN A 57 8.66 -2.59 -10.30
N SER A 58 9.52 -1.95 -11.10
CA SER A 58 9.62 -2.22 -12.54
C SER A 58 10.13 -3.63 -12.89
N TYR A 59 10.75 -4.31 -11.92
CA TYR A 59 11.29 -5.67 -12.05
C TYR A 59 10.60 -6.71 -11.15
N SER A 60 9.92 -6.26 -10.09
CA SER A 60 9.08 -7.09 -9.22
C SER A 60 7.83 -7.59 -9.96
N ARG A 61 7.22 -8.66 -9.43
CA ARG A 61 5.99 -9.25 -9.96
C ARG A 61 5.08 -9.67 -8.82
N GLY A 62 3.79 -9.84 -9.11
CA GLY A 62 2.88 -10.40 -8.12
C GLY A 62 2.70 -9.50 -6.91
N MET A 63 2.65 -10.15 -5.75
CA MET A 63 2.33 -9.51 -4.47
C MET A 63 3.40 -8.51 -4.01
N ASP A 64 4.64 -8.69 -4.43
CA ASP A 64 5.74 -7.77 -4.09
C ASP A 64 5.51 -6.37 -4.66
N VAL A 65 4.88 -6.28 -5.84
CA VAL A 65 4.52 -4.98 -6.43
C VAL A 65 3.49 -4.28 -5.57
N LEU A 66 2.41 -4.98 -5.16
CA LEU A 66 1.42 -4.42 -4.24
C LEU A 66 2.07 -3.92 -2.95
N LEU A 67 2.93 -4.72 -2.34
CA LEU A 67 3.62 -4.37 -1.10
C LEU A 67 4.43 -3.08 -1.25
N MET A 68 5.22 -2.99 -2.32
CA MET A 68 6.01 -1.79 -2.61
C MET A 68 5.12 -0.56 -2.86
N GLU A 69 4.00 -0.74 -3.56
CA GLU A 69 3.00 0.34 -3.76
C GLU A 69 2.42 0.84 -2.44
N GLU A 70 2.01 -0.05 -1.54
CA GLU A 70 1.41 0.35 -0.27
C GLU A 70 2.45 0.97 0.69
N VAL A 71 3.68 0.48 0.67
CA VAL A 71 4.81 1.11 1.37
C VAL A 71 5.04 2.53 0.86
N MET A 72 5.04 2.74 -0.46
CA MET A 72 5.20 4.06 -1.08
C MET A 72 4.10 5.02 -0.62
N VAL A 73 2.83 4.58 -0.63
CA VAL A 73 1.71 5.40 -0.16
C VAL A 73 1.89 5.78 1.30
N GLY A 74 2.22 4.83 2.18
CA GLY A 74 2.42 5.11 3.60
C GLY A 74 3.54 6.12 3.87
N ILE A 75 4.64 6.04 3.11
CA ILE A 75 5.75 7.02 3.22
C ILE A 75 5.30 8.39 2.73
N ASN A 76 4.64 8.46 1.57
CA ASN A 76 4.13 9.71 1.02
C ASN A 76 3.16 10.40 1.97
N ASP A 77 2.23 9.62 2.56
CA ASP A 77 1.28 10.12 3.55
C ASP A 77 2.04 10.69 4.76
N ARG A 78 3.01 9.96 5.32
CA ARG A 78 3.77 10.45 6.49
C ARG A 78 4.53 11.74 6.21
N VAL A 79 5.19 11.84 5.05
CA VAL A 79 5.96 13.04 4.67
C VAL A 79 5.03 14.23 4.43
N ALA A 80 3.88 14.01 3.78
CA ALA A 80 2.92 15.07 3.54
C ALA A 80 2.25 15.56 4.84
N GLU A 81 1.94 14.66 5.78
CA GLU A 81 1.48 15.03 7.13
C GLU A 81 2.50 15.93 7.83
N LEU A 82 3.78 15.55 7.80
CA LEU A 82 4.86 16.29 8.45
C LEU A 82 4.96 17.74 7.96
N PHE A 83 4.73 17.96 6.67
CA PHE A 83 4.80 19.29 6.07
C PHE A 83 3.46 20.01 5.98
N GLY A 84 2.42 19.49 6.65
CA GLY A 84 1.11 20.13 6.76
C GLY A 84 0.31 20.11 5.45
N ALA A 85 0.68 19.26 4.49
CA ALA A 85 -0.19 18.95 3.39
C ALA A 85 -1.34 18.11 3.94
N LYS A 86 -2.59 18.57 3.75
CA LYS A 86 -3.77 17.77 4.09
C LYS A 86 -3.78 16.55 3.18
N ASN A 87 -3.35 15.41 3.71
CA ASN A 87 -3.65 14.15 3.07
C ASN A 87 -5.13 13.87 3.27
N THR A 88 -5.82 13.67 2.16
CA THR A 88 -7.20 13.15 2.14
C THR A 88 -7.14 11.65 2.38
N THR A 89 -6.61 11.22 3.53
CA THR A 89 -6.69 9.83 4.00
C THR A 89 -8.09 9.50 4.56
N ASP A 90 -8.97 10.50 4.68
CA ASP A 90 -10.40 10.31 4.82
C ASP A 90 -10.98 9.79 3.49
N GLN A 91 -11.07 8.46 3.38
CA GLN A 91 -11.77 7.73 2.32
C GLN A 91 -11.21 7.95 0.90
N SER A 92 -10.19 7.16 0.55
CA SER A 92 -9.77 7.04 -0.85
C SER A 92 -10.79 6.21 -1.65
N ASN A 93 -10.91 6.51 -2.95
CA ASN A 93 -11.62 5.67 -3.91
C ASN A 93 -10.65 4.83 -4.76
N THR A 94 -9.41 4.65 -4.31
CA THR A 94 -8.39 3.88 -5.01
C THR A 94 -7.67 2.87 -4.10
N ILE A 95 -7.19 1.78 -4.69
CA ILE A 95 -6.34 0.76 -4.04
C ILE A 95 -5.10 0.49 -4.89
N TYR A 96 -4.16 -0.32 -4.35
CA TYR A 96 -2.96 -0.75 -5.07
C TYR A 96 -2.06 0.44 -5.45
N GLY A 97 -1.60 1.21 -4.45
CA GLY A 97 -0.78 2.40 -4.72
C GLY A 97 -1.52 3.48 -5.51
N GLU A 98 -2.83 3.57 -5.30
CA GLU A 98 -3.73 4.46 -6.05
C GLU A 98 -3.88 4.14 -7.56
N LYS A 99 -3.37 3.01 -8.03
CA LYS A 99 -3.42 2.63 -9.46
C LYS A 99 -4.78 2.08 -9.88
N LEU A 100 -5.54 1.50 -8.95
CA LEU A 100 -6.85 0.92 -9.23
C LEU A 100 -7.95 1.79 -8.67
N LEU A 101 -8.76 2.35 -9.57
CA LEU A 101 -9.97 3.08 -9.23
C LEU A 101 -11.09 2.11 -8.82
N LEU A 102 -11.70 2.37 -7.68
CA LEU A 102 -12.83 1.58 -7.17
C LEU A 102 -14.14 1.93 -7.89
N PRO A 103 -15.13 1.01 -7.89
CA PRO A 103 -16.46 1.28 -8.42
C PRO A 103 -17.11 2.52 -7.77
N GLU A 104 -18.03 3.15 -8.50
CA GLU A 104 -18.76 4.33 -8.01
C GLU A 104 -19.44 4.05 -6.66
N GLY A 105 -19.35 5.03 -5.75
CA GLY A 105 -19.96 4.94 -4.43
C GLY A 105 -19.19 4.07 -3.44
N VAL A 106 -18.05 3.48 -3.82
CA VAL A 106 -17.16 2.72 -2.93
C VAL A 106 -16.01 3.59 -2.45
N THR A 107 -15.73 3.49 -1.15
CA THR A 107 -14.55 4.05 -0.50
C THR A 107 -13.80 2.95 0.23
N VAL A 108 -12.49 3.13 0.41
CA VAL A 108 -11.64 2.18 1.10
C VAL A 108 -10.93 2.80 2.29
N ARG A 109 -10.82 2.02 3.36
CA ARG A 109 -9.95 2.26 4.51
C ARG A 109 -8.88 1.18 4.57
N ARG A 110 -7.65 1.57 4.89
CA ARG A 110 -6.54 0.64 5.10
C ARG A 110 -6.41 0.33 6.59
N LYS A 111 -6.15 -0.92 6.92
CA LYS A 111 -5.83 -1.35 8.29
C LYS A 111 -4.60 -2.26 8.26
N LEU A 112 -3.58 -1.88 9.02
CA LEU A 112 -2.39 -2.69 9.21
C LEU A 112 -2.47 -3.38 10.57
N GLU A 113 -2.37 -4.70 10.58
CA GLU A 113 -2.26 -5.51 11.78
C GLU A 113 -0.89 -6.21 11.81
N ALA A 114 -0.55 -6.81 12.95
CA ALA A 114 0.72 -7.51 13.11
C ALA A 114 0.92 -8.63 12.06
N SER A 115 -0.14 -9.37 11.75
CA SER A 115 -0.11 -10.52 10.83
C SER A 115 -0.86 -10.29 9.52
N SER A 116 -1.40 -9.10 9.27
CA SER A 116 -2.16 -8.85 8.04
C SER A 116 -2.16 -7.39 7.62
N PHE A 117 -2.41 -7.17 6.33
CA PHE A 117 -2.79 -5.88 5.79
C PHE A 117 -4.20 -6.02 5.20
N GLN A 118 -5.07 -5.04 5.42
CA GLN A 118 -6.48 -5.14 5.07
C GLN A 118 -6.95 -3.88 4.35
N TYR A 119 -7.71 -4.10 3.27
CA TYR A 119 -8.62 -3.08 2.74
C TYR A 119 -10.02 -3.36 3.25
N ILE A 120 -10.65 -2.35 3.85
CA ILE A 120 -12.04 -2.39 4.30
C ILE A 120 -12.83 -1.46 3.40
N PHE A 121 -13.89 -1.99 2.79
CA PHE A 121 -14.67 -1.30 1.77
C PHE A 121 -16.02 -0.87 2.32
N ASP A 122 -16.32 0.41 2.18
CA ASP A 122 -17.60 1.01 2.51
C ASP A 122 -18.28 1.49 1.22
N HIS A 123 -19.59 1.28 1.11
CA HIS A 123 -20.41 1.82 0.03
C HIS A 123 -21.43 2.82 0.57
N THR A 124 -21.56 3.97 -0.10
CA THR A 124 -22.43 5.09 0.28
C THR A 124 -23.87 4.67 0.66
N THR A 125 -24.45 3.71 -0.08
CA THR A 125 -25.81 3.19 0.19
C THR A 125 -25.86 1.97 1.12
N PHE A 126 -24.84 1.11 1.11
CA PHE A 126 -24.92 -0.23 1.74
C PHE A 126 -24.13 -0.33 3.04
N GLY A 127 -23.41 0.73 3.43
CA GLY A 127 -22.46 0.70 4.55
C GLY A 127 -21.25 -0.16 4.20
N GLU A 128 -20.62 -0.76 5.21
CA GLU A 128 -19.49 -1.66 5.02
C GLU A 128 -19.90 -2.87 4.16
N ILE A 129 -19.28 -3.06 3.00
CA ILE A 129 -19.62 -4.17 2.09
C ILE A 129 -18.71 -5.39 2.29
N GLY A 130 -17.55 -5.19 2.92
CA GLY A 130 -16.63 -6.25 3.27
C GLY A 130 -15.17 -5.80 3.23
N GLN A 131 -14.27 -6.76 3.18
CA GLN A 131 -12.84 -6.53 3.26
C GLN A 131 -12.04 -7.50 2.38
N ILE A 132 -10.87 -7.06 1.95
CA ILE A 132 -9.83 -7.89 1.35
C ILE A 132 -8.67 -7.94 2.33
N VAL A 133 -8.28 -9.13 2.74
CA VAL A 133 -7.22 -9.35 3.75
C VAL A 133 -6.04 -10.04 3.10
N PHE A 134 -4.88 -9.43 3.23
CA PHE A 134 -3.60 -9.97 2.83
C PHE A 134 -2.92 -10.57 4.06
N GLN A 135 -2.81 -11.89 4.08
CA GLN A 135 -2.21 -12.61 5.20
C GLN A 135 -0.69 -12.58 5.09
N LYS A 136 -0.02 -12.29 6.21
CA LYS A 136 1.44 -12.37 6.34
C LYS A 136 1.82 -13.67 7.03
N GLU A 137 2.65 -14.48 6.39
CA GLU A 137 3.33 -15.61 7.04
C GLU A 137 4.84 -15.38 6.96
N ASN A 138 5.52 -15.42 8.11
CA ASN A 138 6.97 -15.17 8.23
C ASN A 138 7.47 -13.84 7.62
N GLY A 139 6.58 -12.85 7.45
CA GLY A 139 6.89 -11.56 6.85
C GLY A 139 6.47 -11.43 5.38
N ASP A 140 6.15 -12.54 4.71
CA ASP A 140 5.77 -12.57 3.30
C ASP A 140 4.25 -12.61 3.14
N ILE A 141 3.72 -11.85 2.18
CA ILE A 141 2.30 -11.94 1.81
C ILE A 141 2.12 -13.04 0.76
N LEU A 142 1.40 -14.10 1.13
CA LEU A 142 1.25 -15.30 0.30
C LEU A 142 0.02 -15.26 -0.61
N TYR A 143 -1.10 -14.75 -0.08
CA TYR A 143 -2.39 -14.70 -0.75
C TYR A 143 -3.26 -13.62 -0.12
N PHE A 144 -4.41 -13.35 -0.76
CA PHE A 144 -5.44 -12.52 -0.18
C PHE A 144 -6.78 -13.27 -0.17
N ASP A 145 -7.56 -13.01 0.86
CA ASP A 145 -8.93 -13.51 1.00
C ASP A 145 -9.92 -12.35 0.90
N VAL A 146 -11.12 -12.65 0.40
CA VAL A 146 -12.23 -11.70 0.32
C VAL A 146 -13.30 -12.13 1.32
N TYR A 147 -13.68 -11.22 2.22
CA TYR A 147 -14.72 -11.47 3.22
C TYR A 147 -15.85 -10.45 3.07
N PHE A 148 -17.09 -10.95 3.04
CA PHE A 148 -18.26 -10.09 3.02
C PHE A 148 -18.52 -9.48 4.40
N GLY A 149 -19.12 -8.27 4.44
CA GLY A 149 -19.64 -7.70 5.67
C GLY A 149 -20.76 -8.56 6.27
N GLU A 150 -20.93 -8.53 7.59
CA GLU A 150 -21.84 -9.45 8.31
C GLU A 150 -23.29 -9.41 7.82
N HIS A 151 -23.76 -8.25 7.33
CA HIS A 151 -25.11 -8.06 6.81
C HIS A 151 -25.27 -8.36 5.31
N ILE A 152 -24.19 -8.75 4.64
CA ILE A 152 -24.19 -8.95 3.19
C ILE A 152 -24.56 -10.39 2.85
N THR A 153 -25.56 -10.55 1.98
CA THR A 153 -25.98 -11.85 1.46
C THR A 153 -25.23 -12.17 0.17
N GLU A 154 -24.82 -13.42 -0.02
CA GLU A 154 -24.24 -13.89 -1.28
C GLU A 154 -25.17 -13.61 -2.48
N GLY A 155 -24.58 -13.18 -3.60
CA GLY A 155 -25.32 -12.84 -4.82
C GLY A 155 -26.04 -11.48 -4.79
N SER A 156 -25.95 -10.73 -3.69
CA SER A 156 -26.42 -9.35 -3.63
C SER A 156 -25.52 -8.38 -4.42
N THR A 157 -26.02 -7.18 -4.72
CA THR A 157 -25.23 -6.11 -5.34
C THR A 157 -23.92 -5.80 -4.61
N PRO A 158 -23.89 -5.57 -3.28
CA PRO A 158 -22.63 -5.33 -2.57
C PRO A 158 -21.66 -6.52 -2.61
N ALA A 159 -22.17 -7.76 -2.62
CA ALA A 159 -21.32 -8.94 -2.80
C ALA A 159 -20.67 -8.98 -4.20
N GLN A 160 -21.42 -8.59 -5.24
CA GLN A 160 -20.88 -8.50 -6.60
C GLN A 160 -19.84 -7.39 -6.73
N ILE A 161 -20.07 -6.22 -6.13
CA ILE A 161 -19.08 -5.12 -6.09
C ILE A 161 -17.77 -5.59 -5.47
N LEU A 162 -17.83 -6.25 -4.30
CA LEU A 162 -16.63 -6.72 -3.63
C LEU A 162 -15.90 -7.80 -4.44
N LYS A 163 -16.65 -8.69 -5.10
CA LYS A 163 -16.09 -9.67 -6.03
C LYS A 163 -15.37 -9.00 -7.20
N ASP A 164 -15.98 -8.00 -7.82
CA ASP A 164 -15.37 -7.26 -8.94
C ASP A 164 -14.06 -6.59 -8.51
N ILE A 165 -14.02 -6.02 -7.30
CA ILE A 165 -12.79 -5.47 -6.71
C ILE A 165 -11.72 -6.55 -6.53
N GLY A 166 -12.08 -7.71 -5.99
CA GLY A 166 -11.18 -8.86 -5.87
C GLY A 166 -10.63 -9.33 -7.21
N ASP A 167 -11.48 -9.44 -8.23
CA ASP A 167 -11.10 -9.86 -9.58
C ASP A 167 -10.17 -8.83 -10.26
N MET A 168 -10.41 -7.52 -10.06
CA MET A 168 -9.51 -6.46 -10.54
C MET A 168 -8.13 -6.57 -9.92
N LEU A 169 -8.06 -6.72 -8.59
CA LEU A 169 -6.82 -6.87 -7.86
C LEU A 169 -6.07 -8.13 -8.27
N GLN A 170 -6.77 -9.27 -8.37
CA GLN A 170 -6.20 -10.53 -8.81
C GLN A 170 -5.57 -10.41 -10.20
N LYS A 171 -6.26 -9.73 -11.12
CA LYS A 171 -5.75 -9.50 -12.47
C LYS A 171 -4.46 -8.67 -12.48
N GLU A 172 -4.34 -7.65 -11.64
CA GLU A 172 -3.11 -6.86 -11.54
C GLU A 172 -1.96 -7.64 -10.92
N ILE A 173 -2.22 -8.39 -9.84
CA ILE A 173 -1.20 -9.24 -9.20
C ILE A 173 -0.73 -10.34 -10.17
N LEU A 174 -1.65 -10.98 -10.90
CA LEU A 174 -1.33 -12.08 -11.81
C LEU A 174 -0.80 -11.63 -13.19
N ARG A 175 -0.70 -10.32 -13.47
CA ARG A 175 -0.11 -9.82 -14.72
C ARG A 175 1.35 -10.26 -14.84
N SER A 176 1.53 -11.41 -15.47
CA SER A 176 2.80 -11.85 -16.02
C SER A 176 2.96 -11.19 -17.39
N TYR A 177 3.73 -10.11 -17.46
CA TYR A 177 4.25 -9.61 -18.74
C TYR A 177 5.36 -10.54 -19.27
#